data_AF-X8JH86-F1
#
_entry.id   AF-X8JH86-F1
#
_cell.length_a   1.000
_cell.length_b   1.000
_cell.length_c   1.000
_cell.angle_alpha   90.00
_cell.angle_beta   90.00
_cell.angle_gamma   90.00
#
_symmetry.space_group_name_H-M   'P 1'
#
loop_
_entity.id
_entity.type
_entity.pdbx_description
1 polymer ?
#
loop_
_entity_poly.entity_id
_entity_poly.type
_entity_poly.pdbx_seq_one_letter_code
_entity_poly.pdbx_strand_id
1 'polypeptide(L)'
;MTSETLPVNTIESQLPSTALDSNSDIYVEEQLHDDTAIGYLVSVFHHYSEPPPPAPPGRGRPPGPKKDHVVKSDRMRLDTMTRYEVATACLSVHNLEDEYRASKVLGFKFKMWWTGSSGGKSGASTIETDADYEIARDQLLASKRSSKDMVVFISFDTDQMDAFRRVHKRPGPSDLVDATVDLRGSGVGTKVPRLAEMDAPSQLHSEQILKLKETHQCEEHRGEHGEPGFCYVAPNGAHIGLNMRRFAIWGAAIAAGDATRHVPPNVPEFDGPHGLGPTTTRPRGRGSATQAAPVAAPPTSPSNPSSIFIAALLPLILSLTQSAIPRPLAPVPAPVASILDNTSSTIEPLSELPEPGIATSFPFLPTHTMECILAFKDEVGVDIIDKLGVLDHRDLTPNIIHEVPHEHLAGILGLSEGKAIKFQMFCRWWTREFSQKLKQKEIV
;
A
#
# COMPACT_ATOMS: atom_id res chain seq x y z
N MET A 1 80.86 -12.90 -27.84
CA MET A 1 80.02 -12.07 -28.72
C MET A 1 79.67 -12.91 -29.92
N THR A 2 78.61 -13.72 -29.80
CA THR A 2 78.18 -14.69 -30.80
C THR A 2 76.79 -14.26 -31.25
N SER A 3 76.68 -13.78 -32.49
CA SER A 3 75.42 -13.46 -33.15
C SER A 3 74.91 -14.70 -33.86
N GLU A 4 73.75 -15.18 -33.44
CA GLU A 4 72.98 -16.24 -34.09
C GLU A 4 71.83 -15.60 -34.89
N THR A 5 71.90 -15.79 -36.20
CA THR A 5 70.86 -15.53 -37.19
C THR A 5 69.84 -16.67 -37.21
N LEU A 6 68.54 -16.34 -37.17
CA LEU A 6 67.44 -17.28 -37.44
C LEU A 6 66.64 -16.86 -38.69
N PRO A 7 66.06 -17.81 -39.44
CA PRO A 7 65.53 -17.59 -40.79
C PRO A 7 64.05 -17.22 -40.83
N VAL A 8 63.70 -16.50 -41.89
CA VAL A 8 62.34 -16.14 -42.33
C VAL A 8 61.70 -17.32 -43.05
N ASN A 9 60.57 -17.82 -42.53
CA ASN A 9 59.72 -18.78 -43.24
C ASN A 9 58.49 -18.06 -43.81
N THR A 10 58.40 -18.10 -45.14
CA THR A 10 57.24 -17.69 -45.94
C THR A 10 56.29 -18.89 -46.00
N ILE A 11 55.05 -18.71 -45.56
CA ILE A 11 53.97 -19.68 -45.78
C ILE A 11 52.89 -19.01 -46.61
N GLU A 12 52.87 -19.43 -47.87
CA GLU A 12 51.87 -19.20 -48.88
C GLU A 12 50.79 -20.28 -48.68
N SER A 13 49.53 -19.92 -48.39
CA SER A 13 48.42 -20.87 -48.39
C SER A 13 47.25 -20.34 -49.21
N GLN A 14 46.83 -21.22 -50.11
CA GLN A 14 45.89 -21.02 -51.20
C GLN A 14 44.44 -21.01 -50.70
N LEU A 15 43.64 -20.11 -51.27
CA LEU A 15 42.18 -20.11 -51.21
C LEU A 15 41.61 -21.10 -52.24
N PRO A 16 40.60 -21.93 -51.88
CA PRO A 16 39.68 -22.49 -52.85
C PRO A 16 38.40 -21.65 -52.92
N SER A 17 38.09 -21.24 -54.15
CA SER A 17 36.83 -20.66 -54.58
C SER A 17 35.84 -21.78 -54.94
N THR A 18 34.67 -21.79 -54.30
CA THR A 18 33.45 -22.53 -54.71
C THR A 18 32.25 -21.67 -54.28
N ALA A 19 31.68 -20.85 -55.16
CA ALA A 19 30.63 -21.19 -56.13
C ALA A 19 29.34 -21.71 -55.46
N LEU A 20 28.42 -20.75 -55.29
CA LEU A 20 26.97 -20.79 -55.51
C LEU A 20 26.33 -22.18 -55.73
N ASP A 21 25.39 -22.56 -54.87
CA ASP A 21 23.99 -22.77 -55.28
C ASP A 21 23.09 -23.18 -54.12
N SER A 22 21.80 -22.86 -54.30
CA SER A 22 20.61 -23.53 -53.72
C SER A 22 19.88 -22.80 -52.59
N ASN A 23 18.86 -22.05 -53.01
CA ASN A 23 17.63 -21.74 -52.27
C ASN A 23 17.21 -22.88 -51.34
N SER A 24 17.24 -22.62 -50.03
CA SER A 24 16.31 -23.21 -49.09
C SER A 24 15.36 -22.10 -48.64
N ASP A 25 14.17 -22.07 -49.26
CA ASP A 25 13.03 -21.34 -48.72
C ASP A 25 12.73 -21.91 -47.33
N ILE A 26 13.28 -21.26 -46.30
CA ILE A 26 12.91 -21.49 -44.91
C ILE A 26 11.52 -20.85 -44.77
N TYR A 27 10.49 -21.65 -44.99
CA TYR A 27 9.18 -21.38 -44.42
C TYR A 27 9.35 -21.39 -42.90
N VAL A 28 9.56 -20.21 -42.32
CA VAL A 28 9.30 -19.97 -40.90
C VAL A 28 7.79 -20.11 -40.77
N GLU A 29 7.35 -21.34 -40.49
CA GLU A 29 6.00 -21.61 -40.02
C GLU A 29 5.89 -20.87 -38.69
N GLU A 30 5.33 -19.67 -38.76
CA GLU A 30 4.92 -18.85 -37.62
C GLU A 30 3.83 -19.65 -36.89
N GLN A 31 4.27 -20.64 -36.10
CA GLN A 31 3.46 -21.26 -35.08
C GLN A 31 3.12 -20.16 -34.10
N LEU A 32 1.99 -19.50 -34.35
CA LEU A 32 1.15 -18.85 -33.36
C LEU A 32 0.90 -19.87 -32.25
N HIS A 33 1.87 -19.98 -31.33
CA HIS A 33 1.72 -20.68 -30.08
C HIS A 33 0.56 -19.98 -29.39
N ASP A 34 -0.48 -20.75 -29.13
CA ASP A 34 -1.66 -20.41 -28.36
C ASP A 34 -1.23 -20.11 -26.91
N ASP A 35 -0.55 -18.97 -26.72
CA ASP A 35 -0.05 -18.41 -25.45
C ASP A 35 -1.21 -18.01 -24.52
N THR A 36 -2.44 -18.07 -25.01
CA THR A 36 -3.68 -17.78 -24.30
C THR A 36 -4.03 -18.78 -23.19
N ALA A 37 -3.24 -19.84 -23.00
CA ALA A 37 -3.44 -20.84 -21.95
C ALA A 37 -2.29 -20.95 -20.93
N ILE A 38 -1.42 -19.94 -20.80
CA ILE A 38 -0.32 -19.97 -19.83
C ILE A 38 -0.82 -19.49 -18.46
N GLY A 39 -1.27 -20.43 -17.62
CA GLY A 39 -1.59 -20.15 -16.22
C GLY A 39 -2.38 -21.26 -15.52
N TYR A 40 -2.38 -21.22 -14.19
CA TYR A 40 -3.21 -22.06 -13.34
C TYR A 40 -4.62 -21.48 -13.26
N LEU A 41 -5.66 -22.32 -13.24
CA LEU A 41 -6.99 -21.86 -12.88
C LEU A 41 -7.05 -21.66 -11.36
N VAL A 42 -7.16 -20.41 -10.92
CA VAL A 42 -7.18 -20.03 -9.50
C VAL A 42 -8.59 -19.66 -9.10
N SER A 43 -9.13 -20.32 -8.07
CA SER A 43 -10.42 -20.01 -7.46
C SER A 43 -10.22 -19.30 -6.13
N VAL A 44 -10.63 -18.03 -6.07
CA VAL A 44 -10.38 -17.10 -4.98
C VAL A 44 -11.63 -16.97 -4.11
N PHE A 45 -11.55 -17.43 -2.86
CA PHE A 45 -12.57 -17.29 -1.82
C PHE A 45 -12.33 -16.00 -1.04
N HIS A 46 -13.26 -15.06 -1.16
CA HIS A 46 -13.29 -13.86 -0.36
C HIS A 46 -14.27 -14.07 0.80
N HIS A 47 -13.76 -14.11 2.03
CA HIS A 47 -14.56 -14.16 3.25
C HIS A 47 -14.81 -12.74 3.77
N TYR A 48 -16.04 -12.45 4.17
CA TYR A 48 -16.42 -11.16 4.75
C TYR A 48 -17.55 -11.32 5.78
N SER A 49 -17.62 -10.39 6.72
CA SER A 49 -18.76 -10.26 7.62
C SER A 49 -19.79 -9.29 7.04
N GLU A 50 -21.02 -9.76 6.80
CA GLU A 50 -22.12 -8.87 6.46
C GLU A 50 -22.53 -8.04 7.69
N PRO A 51 -22.71 -6.72 7.54
CA PRO A 51 -23.25 -5.91 8.62
C PRO A 51 -24.64 -6.44 8.97
N PRO A 52 -24.97 -6.59 10.26
CA PRO A 52 -26.27 -7.10 10.65
C PRO A 52 -27.36 -6.15 10.13
N PRO A 53 -28.50 -6.67 9.64
CA PRO A 53 -29.61 -5.83 9.21
C PRO A 53 -30.05 -4.94 10.39
N PRO A 54 -30.51 -3.70 10.10
CA PRO A 54 -30.94 -2.77 11.15
C PRO A 54 -32.01 -3.45 12.01
N ALA A 55 -31.76 -3.52 13.32
CA ALA A 55 -32.67 -4.17 14.23
C ALA A 55 -34.02 -3.42 14.24
N PRO A 56 -35.16 -4.13 14.16
CA PRO A 56 -36.46 -3.48 14.29
C PRO A 56 -36.56 -2.80 15.67
N PRO A 57 -37.16 -1.61 15.76
CA PRO A 57 -37.26 -0.87 17.01
C PRO A 57 -38.06 -1.69 18.03
N GLY A 58 -37.42 -2.09 19.13
CA GLY A 58 -38.12 -2.47 20.35
C GLY A 58 -37.88 -3.87 20.92
N ARG A 59 -37.14 -4.79 20.28
CA ARG A 59 -36.81 -6.09 20.94
C ARG A 59 -35.47 -6.69 20.52
N GLY A 60 -34.62 -6.94 21.52
CA GLY A 60 -33.51 -7.89 21.46
C GLY A 60 -32.13 -7.30 21.16
N ARG A 61 -31.08 -8.00 21.60
CA ARG A 61 -29.70 -7.78 21.16
C ARG A 61 -29.62 -8.07 19.65
N PRO A 62 -29.03 -7.19 18.83
CA PRO A 62 -28.92 -7.44 17.40
C PRO A 62 -28.18 -8.76 17.14
N PRO A 63 -28.58 -9.53 16.11
CA PRO A 63 -27.83 -10.71 15.71
C PRO A 63 -26.37 -10.33 15.41
N GLY A 64 -25.44 -11.20 15.79
CA GLY A 64 -24.03 -10.99 15.47
C GLY A 64 -23.81 -11.00 13.95
N PRO A 65 -22.72 -10.36 13.47
CA PRO A 65 -22.36 -10.41 12.05
C PRO A 65 -22.24 -11.86 11.59
N LYS A 66 -22.86 -12.17 10.44
CA LYS A 66 -22.76 -13.48 9.81
C LYS A 66 -21.59 -13.46 8.85
N LYS A 67 -20.69 -14.43 8.98
CA LYS A 67 -19.63 -14.65 8.00
C LYS A 67 -20.21 -15.29 6.75
N ASP A 68 -19.98 -14.67 5.61
CA ASP A 68 -20.28 -15.23 4.30
C ASP A 68 -19.02 -15.28 3.42
N HIS A 69 -19.14 -15.85 2.22
CA HIS A 69 -18.06 -15.87 1.26
C HIS A 69 -18.54 -15.87 -0.20
N VAL A 70 -17.74 -15.23 -1.06
CA VAL A 70 -17.93 -15.24 -2.51
C VAL A 70 -16.72 -15.90 -3.17
N VAL A 71 -16.96 -16.73 -4.18
CA VAL A 71 -15.91 -17.41 -4.95
C VAL A 71 -15.93 -16.90 -6.39
N LYS A 72 -14.76 -16.49 -6.87
CA LYS A 72 -14.53 -16.14 -8.27
C LYS A 72 -13.27 -16.84 -8.76
N SER A 73 -13.15 -17.06 -10.07
CA SER A 73 -12.03 -17.77 -10.64
C SER A 73 -11.39 -16.98 -11.77
N ASP A 74 -10.07 -17.06 -11.89
CA ASP A 74 -9.28 -16.42 -12.93
C ASP A 74 -8.03 -17.26 -13.27
N ARG A 75 -7.39 -17.01 -14.41
CA ARG A 75 -6.12 -17.65 -14.77
C ARG A 75 -4.93 -16.80 -14.32
N MET A 76 -4.08 -17.38 -13.48
CA MET A 76 -2.91 -16.68 -12.93
C MET A 76 -1.61 -17.45 -13.19
N ARG A 77 -0.52 -16.74 -13.48
CA ARG A 77 0.83 -17.28 -13.66
C ARG A 77 1.57 -17.41 -12.33
N LEU A 78 1.11 -18.33 -11.48
CA LEU A 78 1.66 -18.54 -10.14
C LEU A 78 3.13 -18.99 -10.14
N ASP A 79 3.66 -19.43 -11.27
CA ASP A 79 5.06 -19.78 -11.49
C ASP A 79 5.97 -18.54 -11.50
N THR A 80 5.50 -17.43 -12.08
CA THR A 80 6.28 -16.19 -12.21
C THR A 80 5.91 -15.12 -11.20
N MET A 81 4.69 -15.16 -10.67
CA MET A 81 4.19 -14.13 -9.76
C MET A 81 4.85 -14.21 -8.39
N THR A 82 5.15 -13.05 -7.82
CA THR A 82 5.51 -12.88 -6.41
C THR A 82 4.28 -12.96 -5.52
N ARG A 83 4.48 -13.15 -4.21
CA ARG A 83 3.37 -13.14 -3.23
C ARG A 83 2.54 -11.85 -3.31
N TYR A 84 3.22 -10.71 -3.46
CA TYR A 84 2.59 -9.40 -3.59
C TYR A 84 1.68 -9.31 -4.82
N GLU A 85 2.15 -9.83 -5.96
CA GLU A 85 1.38 -9.84 -7.20
C GLU A 85 0.18 -10.78 -7.10
N VAL A 86 0.34 -11.96 -6.50
CA VAL A 86 -0.78 -12.89 -6.25
C VAL A 86 -1.84 -12.25 -5.36
N ALA A 87 -1.42 -11.60 -4.27
CA ALA A 87 -2.32 -10.89 -3.37
C ALA A 87 -3.07 -9.76 -4.09
N THR A 88 -2.38 -9.00 -4.95
CA THR A 88 -2.98 -7.92 -5.75
C THR A 88 -3.97 -8.47 -6.78
N ALA A 89 -3.63 -9.57 -7.46
CA ALA A 89 -4.53 -10.24 -8.40
C ALA A 89 -5.77 -10.80 -7.69
N CYS A 90 -5.64 -11.38 -6.49
CA CYS A 90 -6.77 -11.86 -5.70
C CYS A 90 -7.74 -10.73 -5.32
N LEU A 91 -7.24 -9.53 -5.02
CA LEU A 91 -8.08 -8.34 -4.80
C LEU A 91 -8.78 -7.90 -6.09
N SER A 92 -8.06 -7.88 -7.21
CA SER A 92 -8.60 -7.49 -8.52
C SER A 92 -9.72 -8.40 -9.00
N VAL A 93 -9.61 -9.72 -8.80
CA VAL A 93 -10.69 -10.68 -9.09
C VAL A 93 -12.00 -10.30 -8.39
N HIS A 94 -11.92 -9.70 -7.20
CA HIS A 94 -13.08 -9.26 -6.42
C HIS A 94 -13.42 -7.78 -6.57
N ASN A 95 -12.74 -7.02 -7.43
CA ASN A 95 -12.86 -5.56 -7.58
C ASN A 95 -12.60 -4.80 -6.26
N LEU A 96 -11.65 -5.29 -5.45
CA LEU A 96 -11.32 -4.73 -4.12
C LEU A 96 -10.03 -3.88 -4.13
N GLU A 97 -9.40 -3.69 -5.29
CA GLU A 97 -8.14 -2.97 -5.47
C GLU A 97 -8.21 -1.48 -5.12
N ASP A 98 -9.40 -0.89 -5.18
CA ASP A 98 -9.65 0.49 -4.77
C ASP A 98 -9.77 0.63 -3.25
N GLU A 99 -10.38 -0.36 -2.59
CA GLU A 99 -10.59 -0.33 -1.14
C GLU A 99 -9.39 -0.85 -0.35
N TYR A 100 -8.63 -1.79 -0.92
CA TYR A 100 -7.53 -2.47 -0.25
C TYR A 100 -6.26 -2.40 -1.09
N ARG A 101 -5.10 -2.33 -0.42
CA ARG A 101 -3.81 -2.39 -1.09
C ARG A 101 -2.90 -3.36 -0.37
N ALA A 102 -2.48 -4.41 -1.05
CA ALA A 102 -1.34 -5.20 -0.59
C ALA A 102 -0.10 -4.28 -0.48
N SER A 103 0.74 -4.47 0.54
CA SER A 103 2.07 -3.86 0.59
C SER A 103 3.10 -4.87 0.12
N LYS A 104 4.16 -4.38 -0.56
CA LYS A 104 5.29 -5.21 -1.00
C LYS A 104 6.03 -5.85 0.17
N VAL A 105 6.08 -5.15 1.31
CA VAL A 105 6.80 -5.61 2.51
C VAL A 105 5.86 -6.41 3.42
N LEU A 106 4.63 -5.93 3.60
CA LEU A 106 3.62 -6.53 4.46
C LEU A 106 2.37 -6.84 3.62
N GLY A 107 2.29 -8.06 3.09
CA GLY A 107 1.07 -8.54 2.45
C GLY A 107 0.04 -8.97 3.49
N PHE A 108 -1.23 -9.04 3.09
CA PHE A 108 -2.26 -9.65 3.92
C PHE A 108 -2.12 -11.18 3.92
N LYS A 109 -2.61 -11.80 4.98
CA LYS A 109 -2.57 -13.25 5.16
C LYS A 109 -3.62 -13.92 4.27
N PHE A 110 -3.23 -14.96 3.55
CA PHE A 110 -4.16 -15.79 2.78
C PHE A 110 -3.79 -17.27 2.91
N LYS A 111 -4.74 -18.16 2.66
CA LYS A 111 -4.49 -19.60 2.58
C LYS A 111 -4.46 -20.04 1.14
N MET A 112 -3.59 -20.99 0.81
CA MET A 112 -3.44 -21.53 -0.53
C MET A 112 -3.42 -23.06 -0.49
N TRP A 113 -4.17 -23.71 -1.39
CA TRP A 113 -4.17 -25.17 -1.53
C TRP A 113 -4.60 -25.58 -2.95
N TRP A 114 -4.37 -26.83 -3.32
CA TRP A 114 -4.75 -27.38 -4.62
C TRP A 114 -5.11 -28.87 -4.48
N THR A 115 -5.67 -29.46 -5.53
CA THR A 115 -5.99 -30.90 -5.48
C THR A 115 -4.70 -31.73 -5.39
N GLY A 116 -4.51 -32.38 -4.26
CA GLY A 116 -3.32 -33.21 -3.97
C GLY A 116 -2.31 -32.54 -3.04
N SER A 117 -2.52 -31.30 -2.60
CA SER A 117 -1.70 -30.71 -1.53
C SER A 117 -1.93 -31.44 -0.20
N SER A 118 -0.90 -31.50 0.64
CA SER A 118 -1.00 -32.12 1.96
C SER A 118 -2.02 -31.38 2.84
N GLY A 119 -3.05 -32.08 3.30
CA GLY A 119 -4.06 -31.54 4.23
C GLY A 119 -5.31 -30.91 3.59
N GLY A 120 -5.35 -30.75 2.26
CA GLY A 120 -6.51 -30.19 1.56
C GLY A 120 -6.97 -28.83 2.10
N LYS A 121 -8.29 -28.55 2.05
CA LYS A 121 -8.85 -27.27 2.52
C LYS A 121 -8.63 -27.03 4.02
N SER A 122 -8.74 -28.07 4.86
CA SER A 122 -8.61 -27.95 6.31
C SER A 122 -7.16 -27.75 6.77
N GLY A 123 -6.20 -28.32 6.03
CA GLY A 123 -4.76 -28.21 6.30
C GLY A 123 -4.04 -27.23 5.40
N ALA A 124 -4.76 -26.35 4.71
CA ALA A 124 -4.17 -25.36 3.82
C ALA A 124 -3.20 -24.44 4.57
N SER A 125 -1.98 -24.28 4.03
CA SER A 125 -0.95 -23.42 4.60
C SER A 125 -1.40 -21.96 4.57
N THR A 126 -1.28 -21.27 5.70
CA THR A 126 -1.44 -19.81 5.78
C THR A 126 -0.13 -19.17 5.32
N ILE A 127 -0.20 -18.32 4.30
CA ILE A 127 0.92 -17.58 3.73
C ILE A 127 0.93 -16.19 4.36
N GLU A 128 1.96 -15.89 5.14
CA GLU A 128 2.12 -14.58 5.78
C GLU A 128 3.34 -13.82 5.25
N THR A 129 4.39 -14.56 4.89
CA THR A 129 5.68 -14.05 4.41
C THR A 129 5.98 -14.50 2.98
N ASP A 130 6.95 -13.85 2.33
CA ASP A 130 7.40 -14.26 1.00
C ASP A 130 8.01 -15.67 1.02
N ALA A 131 8.71 -16.03 2.11
CA ALA A 131 9.27 -17.37 2.30
C ALA A 131 8.19 -18.46 2.36
N ASP A 132 7.06 -18.21 3.05
CA ASP A 132 5.93 -19.16 3.09
C ASP A 132 5.37 -19.38 1.68
N TYR A 133 5.29 -18.30 0.90
CA TYR A 133 4.79 -18.34 -0.46
C TYR A 133 5.73 -19.11 -1.39
N GLU A 134 7.05 -18.88 -1.30
CA GLU A 134 8.05 -19.62 -2.08
C GLU A 134 7.97 -21.13 -1.82
N ILE A 135 7.85 -21.55 -0.55
CA ILE A 135 7.69 -22.97 -0.20
C ILE A 135 6.41 -23.55 -0.82
N ALA A 136 5.29 -22.82 -0.72
CA ALA A 136 4.01 -23.26 -1.28
C ALA A 136 4.05 -23.32 -2.82
N ARG A 137 4.72 -22.36 -3.47
CA ARG A 137 4.94 -22.33 -4.92
C ARG A 137 5.82 -23.49 -5.37
N ASP A 138 6.92 -23.77 -4.68
CA ASP A 138 7.82 -24.87 -5.04
C ASP A 138 7.11 -26.22 -4.90
N GLN A 139 6.27 -26.40 -3.88
CA GLN A 139 5.42 -27.58 -3.73
C GLN A 139 4.37 -27.70 -4.86
N LEU A 140 3.80 -26.57 -5.29
CA LEU A 140 2.87 -26.52 -6.41
C LEU A 140 3.57 -26.95 -7.72
N LEU A 141 4.77 -26.41 -7.98
CA LEU A 141 5.58 -26.71 -9.16
C LEU A 141 6.13 -28.14 -9.16
N ALA A 142 6.49 -28.67 -7.99
CA ALA A 142 6.93 -30.05 -7.83
C ALA A 142 5.79 -31.08 -7.99
N SER A 143 4.53 -30.63 -7.97
CA SER A 143 3.41 -31.52 -8.20
C SER A 143 3.45 -32.06 -9.63
N LYS A 144 3.31 -33.40 -9.80
CA LYS A 144 3.41 -34.06 -11.11
C LYS A 144 2.24 -33.75 -12.06
N ARG A 145 1.38 -32.79 -11.73
CA ARG A 145 0.18 -32.46 -12.49
C ARG A 145 0.48 -31.35 -13.47
N SER A 146 -0.10 -31.45 -14.67
CA SER A 146 -0.07 -30.36 -15.64
C SER A 146 -0.74 -29.12 -15.05
N SER A 147 -0.16 -27.94 -15.31
CA SER A 147 -0.75 -26.66 -14.92
C SER A 147 -2.17 -26.47 -15.48
N LYS A 148 -2.46 -27.06 -16.64
CA LYS A 148 -3.78 -27.02 -17.29
C LYS A 148 -4.87 -27.78 -16.52
N ASP A 149 -4.51 -28.84 -15.79
CA ASP A 149 -5.45 -29.71 -15.09
C ASP A 149 -5.55 -29.41 -13.59
N MET A 150 -4.75 -28.46 -13.11
CA MET A 150 -4.67 -28.14 -11.70
C MET A 150 -5.44 -26.87 -11.36
N VAL A 151 -6.43 -27.03 -10.47
CA VAL A 151 -7.15 -25.91 -9.85
C VAL A 151 -6.49 -25.57 -8.52
N VAL A 152 -6.07 -24.32 -8.40
CA VAL A 152 -5.53 -23.75 -7.16
C VAL A 152 -6.64 -22.97 -6.47
N PHE A 153 -6.72 -23.07 -5.16
CA PHE A 153 -7.69 -22.39 -4.34
C PHE A 153 -6.95 -21.43 -3.40
N ILE A 154 -7.40 -20.18 -3.35
CA ILE A 154 -6.85 -19.15 -2.46
C ILE A 154 -7.99 -18.57 -1.63
N SER A 155 -7.83 -18.43 -0.31
CA SER A 155 -8.82 -17.77 0.54
C SER A 155 -8.23 -16.67 1.39
N PHE A 156 -8.91 -15.52 1.45
CA PHE A 156 -8.58 -14.41 2.34
C PHE A 156 -9.83 -13.86 3.04
N ASP A 157 -9.64 -13.20 4.18
CA ASP A 157 -10.71 -12.66 5.02
C ASP A 157 -10.55 -11.14 5.16
N THR A 158 -11.47 -10.36 4.59
CA THR A 158 -11.39 -8.89 4.64
C THR A 158 -11.54 -8.32 6.05
N ASP A 159 -12.13 -9.08 6.97
CA ASP A 159 -12.24 -8.66 8.38
C ASP A 159 -10.86 -8.58 9.05
N GLN A 160 -9.88 -9.32 8.54
CA GLN A 160 -8.48 -9.31 9.01
C GLN A 160 -7.60 -8.34 8.22
N MET A 161 -8.16 -7.64 7.23
CA MET A 161 -7.43 -6.78 6.30
C MET A 161 -7.55 -5.29 6.59
N ASP A 162 -8.11 -4.90 7.75
CA ASP A 162 -8.34 -3.50 8.09
C ASP A 162 -7.05 -2.64 8.06
N ALA A 163 -5.91 -3.23 8.44
CA ALA A 163 -4.60 -2.58 8.36
C ALA A 163 -4.12 -2.28 6.91
N PHE A 164 -4.73 -2.91 5.91
CA PHE A 164 -4.42 -2.77 4.49
C PHE A 164 -5.50 -2.01 3.71
N ARG A 165 -6.55 -1.57 4.39
CA ARG A 165 -7.59 -0.75 3.79
C ARG A 165 -6.96 0.58 3.35
N ARG A 166 -7.12 0.93 2.07
CA ARG A 166 -6.80 2.27 1.60
C ARG A 166 -7.74 3.21 2.35
N VAL A 167 -7.18 3.96 3.29
CA VAL A 167 -7.86 5.11 3.85
C VAL A 167 -7.96 6.11 2.71
N HIS A 168 -9.02 6.00 1.92
CA HIS A 168 -9.39 7.01 0.96
C HIS A 168 -9.61 8.29 1.76
N LYS A 169 -8.60 9.16 1.80
CA LYS A 169 -8.78 10.59 2.06
C LYS A 169 -9.46 11.27 0.86
N ARG A 170 -10.42 10.59 0.23
CA ARG A 170 -11.33 11.25 -0.69
C ARG A 170 -12.46 11.80 0.18
N PRO A 171 -12.69 13.11 0.20
CA PRO A 171 -13.97 13.63 0.65
C PRO A 171 -15.03 12.97 -0.23
N GLY A 172 -15.91 12.15 0.36
CA GLY A 172 -17.01 11.56 -0.39
C GLY A 172 -17.92 12.69 -0.89
N PRO A 173 -18.54 12.57 -2.08
CA PRO A 173 -19.55 13.53 -2.54
C PRO A 173 -20.75 13.62 -1.58
N SER A 174 -20.98 12.58 -0.77
CA SER A 174 -22.01 12.57 0.28
C SER A 174 -21.58 13.25 1.60
N ASP A 175 -20.28 13.47 1.81
CA ASP A 175 -19.80 14.21 2.99
C ASP A 175 -19.96 15.71 2.84
N LEU A 176 -20.27 16.24 1.64
CA LEU A 176 -20.58 17.66 1.48
C LEU A 176 -21.96 18.05 2.04
N VAL A 177 -22.84 17.07 2.31
CA VAL A 177 -24.16 17.34 2.88
C VAL A 177 -24.22 16.96 4.36
N ASP A 178 -23.43 15.98 4.83
CA ASP A 178 -23.43 15.52 6.22
C ASP A 178 -22.18 15.87 7.06
N ALA A 179 -21.19 16.60 6.52
CA ALA A 179 -20.04 17.13 7.29
C ALA A 179 -20.41 18.23 8.31
N THR A 180 -21.68 18.31 8.70
CA THR A 180 -22.14 19.32 9.63
C THR A 180 -22.54 18.81 11.02
N VAL A 181 -22.60 17.48 11.24
CA VAL A 181 -23.10 16.94 12.52
C VAL A 181 -22.03 16.42 13.49
N ASP A 182 -20.82 16.02 13.06
CA ASP A 182 -19.83 15.48 14.02
C ASP A 182 -18.45 16.18 13.99
N LEU A 183 -18.46 17.45 14.37
CA LEU A 183 -17.28 18.28 14.71
C LEU A 183 -16.60 17.88 16.05
N ARG A 184 -16.66 16.61 16.46
CA ARG A 184 -15.98 16.10 17.67
C ARG A 184 -14.90 15.04 17.42
N GLY A 185 -14.69 14.62 16.17
CA GLY A 185 -13.81 13.48 15.85
C GLY A 185 -12.53 13.78 15.07
N SER A 186 -12.30 14.99 14.55
CA SER A 186 -11.09 15.29 13.78
C SER A 186 -9.87 15.41 14.68
N GLY A 187 -9.09 14.33 14.71
CA GLY A 187 -7.76 14.27 15.31
C GLY A 187 -6.91 15.46 14.90
N VAL A 188 -6.37 16.09 15.94
CA VAL A 188 -5.44 17.20 15.94
C VAL A 188 -4.25 16.92 15.01
N GLY A 189 -4.28 17.51 13.82
CA GLY A 189 -3.12 17.70 12.97
C GLY A 189 -3.04 19.17 12.59
N THR A 190 -2.12 19.92 13.21
CA THR A 190 -1.89 21.37 13.04
C THR A 190 -1.40 21.80 11.65
N LYS A 191 -1.61 20.98 10.61
CA LYS A 191 -1.27 21.36 9.24
C LYS A 191 -2.40 22.21 8.68
N VAL A 192 -2.23 23.52 8.79
CA VAL A 192 -3.01 24.51 8.02
C VAL A 192 -2.90 24.13 6.54
N PRO A 193 -4.02 23.75 5.88
CA PRO A 193 -4.00 23.48 4.44
C PRO A 193 -3.43 24.68 3.70
N ARG A 194 -2.44 24.45 2.83
CA ARG A 194 -1.86 25.52 2.03
C ARG A 194 -2.90 25.97 1.01
N LEU A 195 -3.20 27.26 0.96
CA LEU A 195 -4.20 27.83 0.05
C LEU A 195 -3.97 27.41 -1.41
N ALA A 196 -2.70 27.31 -1.85
CA ALA A 196 -2.34 26.89 -3.21
C ALA A 196 -2.72 25.44 -3.57
N GLU A 197 -3.00 24.59 -2.59
CA GLU A 197 -3.39 23.19 -2.79
C GLU A 197 -4.91 22.99 -2.71
N MET A 198 -5.65 24.03 -2.33
CA MET A 198 -7.12 24.01 -2.31
C MET A 198 -7.67 24.27 -3.71
N ASP A 199 -8.73 23.58 -4.05
CA ASP A 199 -9.48 23.78 -5.28
C ASP A 199 -10.10 25.19 -5.33
N ALA A 200 -10.21 25.75 -6.54
CA ALA A 200 -10.74 27.08 -6.78
C ALA A 200 -12.07 27.39 -6.05
N PRO A 201 -13.08 26.50 -6.00
CA PRO A 201 -14.32 26.80 -5.27
C PRO A 201 -14.09 26.89 -3.75
N SER A 202 -13.23 26.06 -3.16
CA SER A 202 -12.91 26.17 -1.73
C SER A 202 -12.13 27.44 -1.39
N GLN A 203 -11.25 27.90 -2.29
CA GLN A 203 -10.59 29.20 -2.14
C GLN A 203 -11.60 30.35 -2.18
N LEU A 204 -12.55 30.32 -3.12
CA LEU A 204 -13.62 31.33 -3.22
C LEU A 204 -14.46 31.39 -1.94
N HIS A 205 -14.76 30.24 -1.32
CA HIS A 205 -15.50 30.20 -0.05
C HIS A 205 -14.72 30.89 1.08
N SER A 206 -13.41 30.70 1.15
CA SER A 206 -12.58 31.31 2.19
C SER A 206 -12.59 32.85 2.13
N GLU A 207 -12.57 33.43 0.93
CA GLU A 207 -12.62 34.88 0.73
C GLU A 207 -13.97 35.46 1.17
N GLN A 208 -15.09 34.79 0.83
CA GLN A 208 -16.41 35.24 1.26
C GLN A 208 -16.59 35.14 2.78
N ILE A 209 -16.04 34.11 3.42
CA ILE A 209 -16.07 33.96 4.88
C ILE A 209 -15.36 35.13 5.57
N LEU A 210 -14.20 35.55 5.06
CA LEU A 210 -13.47 36.69 5.62
C LEU A 210 -14.27 37.99 5.51
N LYS A 211 -14.91 38.23 4.36
CA LYS A 211 -15.79 39.39 4.15
C LYS A 211 -17.02 39.36 5.06
N LEU A 212 -17.62 38.18 5.26
CA LEU A 212 -18.74 38.02 6.18
C LEU A 212 -18.32 38.29 7.64
N LYS A 213 -17.12 37.87 8.06
CA LYS A 213 -16.60 38.18 9.40
C LYS A 213 -16.37 39.67 9.60
N GLU A 214 -15.93 40.38 8.56
CA GLU A 214 -15.76 41.83 8.61
C GLU A 214 -17.10 42.56 8.77
N THR A 215 -18.15 42.13 8.05
CA THR A 215 -19.45 42.81 8.06
C THR A 215 -20.35 42.46 9.25
N HIS A 216 -20.16 41.30 9.88
CA HIS A 216 -21.07 40.77 10.90
C HIS A 216 -20.45 40.69 12.30
N GLN A 217 -19.58 41.64 12.65
CA GLN A 217 -19.05 41.77 14.02
C GLN A 217 -20.16 42.19 15.00
N CYS A 218 -20.18 41.60 16.19
CA CYS A 218 -21.21 41.82 17.19
C CYS A 218 -20.61 42.10 18.57
N GLU A 219 -20.90 43.27 19.13
CA GLU A 219 -20.44 43.67 20.47
C GLU A 219 -21.27 43.08 21.62
N GLU A 220 -22.55 42.74 21.36
CA GLU A 220 -23.46 42.15 22.35
C GLU A 220 -23.08 40.71 22.69
N HIS A 221 -22.66 39.94 21.68
CA HIS A 221 -22.27 38.54 21.83
C HIS A 221 -20.76 38.42 21.71
N ARG A 222 -20.06 38.56 22.83
CA ARG A 222 -18.61 38.39 22.88
C ARG A 222 -18.21 36.92 22.88
N GLY A 223 -17.09 36.60 22.24
CA GLY A 223 -16.47 35.28 22.30
C GLY A 223 -15.97 34.94 23.71
N GLU A 224 -15.49 33.70 23.90
CA GLU A 224 -14.99 33.21 25.19
C GLU A 224 -13.86 34.06 25.78
N HIS A 225 -13.11 34.77 24.93
CA HIS A 225 -12.00 35.65 25.32
C HIS A 225 -12.38 37.14 25.41
N GLY A 226 -13.67 37.47 25.33
CA GLY A 226 -14.14 38.86 25.39
C GLY A 226 -13.98 39.66 24.10
N GLU A 227 -13.47 39.06 23.03
CA GLU A 227 -13.44 39.63 21.69
C GLU A 227 -14.88 39.77 21.13
N PRO A 228 -15.17 40.75 20.26
CA PRO A 228 -16.45 40.82 19.56
C PRO A 228 -16.73 39.50 18.83
N GLY A 229 -17.89 38.91 19.05
CA GLY A 229 -18.30 37.71 18.30
C GLY A 229 -18.82 38.09 16.92
N PHE A 230 -19.44 37.12 16.26
CA PHE A 230 -20.04 37.33 14.95
C PHE A 230 -21.52 36.95 14.98
N CYS A 231 -22.40 37.86 14.56
CA CYS A 231 -23.84 37.63 14.50
C CYS A 231 -24.43 38.24 13.23
N TYR A 232 -25.35 37.52 12.61
CA TYR A 232 -26.28 38.12 11.66
C TYR A 232 -27.45 38.74 12.43
N VAL A 233 -27.76 40.01 12.17
CA VAL A 233 -28.89 40.71 12.76
C VAL A 233 -30.07 40.58 11.81
N ALA A 234 -31.06 39.77 12.20
CA ALA A 234 -32.27 39.59 11.42
C ALA A 234 -33.12 40.88 11.41
N PRO A 235 -34.06 41.05 10.45
CA PRO A 235 -34.88 42.27 10.35
C PRO A 235 -35.73 42.59 11.59
N ASN A 236 -35.96 41.60 12.45
CA ASN A 236 -36.64 41.75 13.74
C ASN A 236 -35.72 42.20 14.89
N GLY A 237 -34.44 42.48 14.60
CA GLY A 237 -33.41 42.81 15.59
C GLY A 237 -32.84 41.60 16.35
N ALA A 238 -33.23 40.36 16.01
CA ALA A 238 -32.68 39.18 16.67
C ALA A 238 -31.27 38.85 16.14
N HIS A 239 -30.36 38.55 17.05
CA HIS A 239 -28.99 38.17 16.73
C HIS A 239 -28.87 36.65 16.55
N ILE A 240 -28.38 36.22 15.39
CA ILE A 240 -28.09 34.82 15.08
C ILE A 240 -26.58 34.63 15.07
N GLY A 241 -26.04 33.97 16.10
CA GLY A 241 -24.59 33.75 16.21
C GLY A 241 -24.01 32.96 15.03
N LEU A 242 -22.94 33.45 14.43
CA LEU A 242 -22.29 32.85 13.27
C LEU A 242 -21.08 32.01 13.73
N ASN A 243 -21.21 30.68 13.65
CA ASN A 243 -20.09 29.75 13.82
C ASN A 243 -19.44 29.44 12.46
N MET A 244 -18.31 28.72 12.46
CA MET A 244 -17.61 28.38 11.22
C MET A 244 -18.48 27.57 10.24
N ARG A 245 -19.39 26.73 10.72
CA ARG A 245 -20.36 26.01 9.88
C ARG A 245 -21.29 26.99 9.15
N ARG A 246 -21.91 27.94 9.86
CA ARG A 246 -22.80 28.95 9.27
C ARG A 246 -22.07 29.85 8.28
N PHE A 247 -20.83 30.24 8.59
CA PHE A 247 -19.98 30.98 7.64
C PHE A 247 -19.70 30.18 6.38
N ALA A 248 -19.41 28.87 6.48
CA ALA A 248 -19.16 28.03 5.31
C ALA A 248 -20.40 27.89 4.42
N ILE A 249 -21.58 27.63 5.03
CA ILE A 249 -22.85 27.54 4.31
C ILE A 249 -23.17 28.87 3.59
N TRP A 250 -23.00 29.99 4.30
CA TRP A 250 -23.28 31.31 3.72
C TRP A 250 -22.27 31.68 2.63
N GLY A 251 -20.98 31.42 2.84
CA GLY A 251 -19.94 31.68 1.84
C GLY A 251 -20.15 30.87 0.56
N ALA A 252 -20.56 29.60 0.68
CA ALA A 252 -20.92 28.76 -0.46
C ALA A 252 -22.18 29.28 -1.19
N ALA A 253 -23.21 29.69 -0.46
CA ALA A 253 -24.41 30.27 -1.05
C ALA A 253 -24.15 31.59 -1.79
N ILE A 254 -23.22 32.43 -1.30
CA ILE A 254 -22.78 33.63 -2.03
C ILE A 254 -22.04 33.25 -3.31
N ALA A 255 -21.19 32.22 -3.26
CA ALA A 255 -20.47 31.75 -4.45
C ALA A 255 -21.41 31.13 -5.50
N ALA A 256 -22.49 30.48 -5.06
CA ALA A 256 -23.55 29.95 -5.93
C ALA A 256 -24.49 31.04 -6.48
N GLY A 257 -24.52 32.23 -5.87
CA GLY A 257 -25.45 33.31 -6.22
C GLY A 257 -26.82 33.23 -5.53
N ASP A 258 -26.98 32.33 -4.56
CA ASP A 258 -28.23 32.11 -3.82
C ASP A 258 -28.39 33.04 -2.60
N ALA A 259 -27.30 33.68 -2.16
CA ALA A 259 -27.28 34.58 -1.02
C ALA A 259 -26.42 35.83 -1.30
N THR A 260 -26.60 36.87 -0.46
CA THR A 260 -25.77 38.08 -0.52
C THR A 260 -24.97 38.23 0.76
N ARG A 261 -24.03 39.17 0.81
CA ARG A 261 -23.27 39.46 2.05
C ARG A 261 -24.14 39.94 3.21
N HIS A 262 -25.33 40.44 2.92
CA HIS A 262 -26.25 41.00 3.93
C HIS A 262 -27.42 40.09 4.25
N VAL A 263 -27.76 39.16 3.35
CA VAL A 263 -28.92 38.26 3.52
C VAL A 263 -28.43 36.82 3.43
N PRO A 264 -28.54 36.03 4.51
CA PRO A 264 -28.14 34.63 4.51
C PRO A 264 -29.05 33.79 3.60
N PRO A 265 -28.61 32.59 3.19
CA PRO A 265 -29.46 31.66 2.45
C PRO A 265 -30.67 31.23 3.30
N ASN A 266 -31.80 30.95 2.64
CA ASN A 266 -33.03 30.46 3.26
C ASN A 266 -32.90 28.96 3.61
N VAL A 267 -32.09 28.66 4.62
CA VAL A 267 -31.87 27.30 5.16
C VAL A 267 -32.14 27.29 6.66
N PRO A 268 -32.62 26.17 7.23
CA PRO A 268 -33.07 26.09 8.62
C PRO A 268 -32.00 26.48 9.66
N GLU A 269 -30.72 26.43 9.31
CA GLU A 269 -29.63 26.92 10.13
C GLU A 269 -29.69 28.43 10.43
N PHE A 270 -30.37 29.23 9.59
CA PHE A 270 -30.52 30.68 9.74
C PHE A 270 -31.92 31.12 10.17
N ASP A 271 -32.91 30.22 10.22
CA ASP A 271 -34.27 30.55 10.65
C ASP A 271 -34.38 30.85 12.16
N GLY A 272 -33.26 30.69 12.88
CA GLY A 272 -33.17 30.91 14.31
C GLY A 272 -33.99 29.87 15.09
N PRO A 273 -33.70 29.64 16.38
CA PRO A 273 -34.66 28.96 17.21
C PRO A 273 -35.87 29.89 17.30
N HIS A 274 -36.98 29.52 16.66
CA HIS A 274 -38.28 30.14 16.93
C HIS A 274 -38.61 29.92 18.42
N GLY A 275 -38.10 30.79 19.29
CA GLY A 275 -38.71 31.10 20.58
C GLY A 275 -38.36 30.28 21.83
N LEU A 276 -37.18 29.66 21.99
CA LEU A 276 -36.79 29.10 23.30
C LEU A 276 -35.30 29.26 23.66
N GLY A 277 -34.90 30.50 23.97
CA GLY A 277 -33.84 30.85 24.94
C GLY A 277 -32.37 30.46 24.64
N PRO A 278 -31.40 31.13 25.27
CA PRO A 278 -29.98 30.78 25.12
C PRO A 278 -29.77 29.40 25.75
N THR A 279 -29.47 28.41 24.90
CA THR A 279 -28.96 27.11 25.35
C THR A 279 -27.58 27.31 25.95
N THR A 280 -27.56 27.69 27.23
CA THR A 280 -26.40 27.47 28.08
C THR A 280 -26.04 26.00 27.94
N THR A 281 -24.82 25.72 27.50
CA THR A 281 -24.23 24.39 27.43
C THR A 281 -24.48 23.64 28.73
N ARG A 282 -25.45 22.72 28.72
CA ARG A 282 -25.75 21.88 29.88
C ARG A 282 -24.50 21.04 30.17
N PRO A 283 -23.87 21.16 31.35
CA PRO A 283 -22.69 20.36 31.67
C PRO A 283 -23.13 18.90 31.70
N ARG A 284 -22.54 18.10 30.79
CA ARG A 284 -22.75 16.66 30.71
C ARG A 284 -22.06 16.01 31.91
N GLY A 285 -22.78 15.96 33.03
CA GLY A 285 -22.32 15.37 34.27
C GLY A 285 -21.98 13.89 34.08
N ARG A 286 -20.71 13.55 34.33
CA ARG A 286 -20.28 12.21 34.72
C ARG A 286 -20.88 11.93 36.10
N GLY A 287 -21.92 11.11 36.16
CA GLY A 287 -22.38 10.47 37.39
C GLY A 287 -21.87 9.04 37.44
N SER A 288 -20.89 8.79 38.30
CA SER A 288 -20.45 7.45 38.73
C SER A 288 -21.04 7.14 40.10
N ALA A 289 -21.29 5.85 40.36
CA ALA A 289 -21.58 5.20 41.66
C ALA A 289 -22.95 5.54 42.28
N THR A 290 -23.70 4.65 42.94
CA THR A 290 -23.49 3.36 43.61
C THR A 290 -24.88 2.77 43.91
N GLN A 291 -25.04 1.44 43.94
CA GLN A 291 -25.53 0.73 45.14
C GLN A 291 -25.64 -0.77 44.87
N ALA A 292 -24.94 -1.53 45.72
CA ALA A 292 -25.03 -2.96 45.86
C ALA A 292 -26.18 -3.33 46.81
N ALA A 293 -26.87 -4.43 46.52
CA ALA A 293 -27.49 -5.31 47.53
C ALA A 293 -27.65 -6.73 46.95
N PRO A 294 -27.68 -7.78 47.78
CA PRO A 294 -27.30 -9.13 47.37
C PRO A 294 -28.46 -10.16 47.30
N VAL A 295 -28.14 -11.32 46.73
CA VAL A 295 -28.80 -12.65 46.86
C VAL A 295 -30.04 -12.92 45.98
N ALA A 296 -29.88 -13.85 45.01
CA ALA A 296 -30.64 -15.10 44.93
C ALA A 296 -30.10 -16.00 43.79
N ALA A 297 -29.99 -17.30 44.07
CA ALA A 297 -29.41 -18.34 43.22
C ALA A 297 -30.17 -18.59 41.90
N PRO A 298 -29.49 -19.09 40.84
CA PRO A 298 -30.17 -19.52 39.61
C PRO A 298 -30.64 -20.99 39.71
N PRO A 299 -31.80 -21.34 39.11
CA PRO A 299 -32.19 -22.73 38.94
C PRO A 299 -31.39 -23.39 37.81
N THR A 300 -30.98 -24.63 38.10
CA THR A 300 -30.40 -25.62 37.19
C THR A 300 -31.35 -25.98 36.05
N SER A 301 -30.82 -26.06 34.83
CA SER A 301 -31.44 -26.62 33.62
C SER A 301 -30.34 -26.94 32.60
N PRO A 302 -30.55 -27.88 31.65
CA PRO A 302 -30.01 -29.23 31.70
C PRO A 302 -28.73 -29.41 30.89
N SER A 303 -27.92 -30.36 31.34
CA SER A 303 -26.72 -30.90 30.70
C SER A 303 -26.96 -31.31 29.25
N ASN A 304 -26.21 -30.69 28.33
CA ASN A 304 -26.04 -31.17 26.97
C ASN A 304 -25.28 -32.52 27.00
N PRO A 305 -25.85 -33.64 26.49
CA PRO A 305 -25.18 -34.95 26.51
C PRO A 305 -23.88 -34.99 25.68
N SER A 306 -23.68 -34.01 24.80
CA SER A 306 -22.47 -33.84 23.99
C SER A 306 -21.23 -33.45 24.81
N SER A 307 -21.39 -32.80 25.98
CA SER A 307 -20.23 -32.41 26.81
C SER A 307 -19.63 -33.60 27.57
N ILE A 308 -20.43 -34.61 27.90
CA ILE A 308 -19.97 -35.84 28.58
C ILE A 308 -19.12 -36.69 27.62
N PHE A 309 -19.49 -36.75 26.33
CA PHE A 309 -18.71 -37.47 25.31
C PHE A 309 -17.33 -36.84 25.04
N ILE A 310 -17.23 -35.52 25.03
CA ILE A 310 -15.95 -34.83 24.82
C ILE A 310 -15.02 -34.97 26.04
N ALA A 311 -15.58 -34.95 27.26
CA ALA A 311 -14.81 -35.15 28.49
C ALA A 311 -14.22 -36.58 28.61
N ALA A 312 -14.91 -37.59 28.09
CA ALA A 312 -14.45 -38.98 28.14
C ALA A 312 -13.32 -39.30 27.13
N LEU A 313 -13.17 -38.52 26.06
CA LEU A 313 -12.16 -38.74 25.01
C LEU A 313 -10.81 -38.07 25.31
N LEU A 314 -10.76 -37.11 26.24
CA LEU A 314 -9.54 -36.36 26.60
C LEU A 314 -8.37 -37.23 27.09
N PRO A 315 -8.58 -38.27 27.93
CA PRO A 315 -7.47 -39.12 28.39
C PRO A 315 -6.83 -39.93 27.25
N LEU A 316 -7.61 -40.28 26.22
CA LEU A 316 -7.16 -41.13 25.11
C LEU A 316 -6.31 -40.34 24.10
N ILE A 317 -6.62 -39.05 23.92
CA ILE A 317 -5.84 -38.13 23.08
C ILE A 317 -4.49 -37.80 23.74
N LEU A 318 -4.46 -37.56 25.07
CA LEU A 318 -3.20 -37.32 25.77
C LEU A 318 -2.27 -38.54 25.74
N SER A 319 -2.81 -39.76 25.80
CA SER A 319 -2.02 -40.99 25.77
C SER A 319 -1.35 -41.24 24.41
N LEU A 320 -1.91 -40.73 23.30
CA LEU A 320 -1.31 -40.85 21.97
C LEU A 320 -0.18 -39.83 21.72
N THR A 321 -0.15 -38.72 22.46
CA THR A 321 0.88 -37.67 22.28
C THR A 321 2.18 -37.91 23.06
N GLN A 322 2.23 -38.88 23.98
CA GLN A 322 3.43 -39.14 24.79
C GLN A 322 4.43 -40.14 24.17
N SER A 323 4.15 -40.68 22.98
CA SER A 323 4.99 -41.72 22.36
C SER A 323 6.16 -41.20 21.50
N ALA A 324 6.36 -39.88 21.39
CA ALA A 324 7.43 -39.30 20.57
C ALA A 324 8.59 -38.79 21.45
N ILE A 325 9.37 -39.72 22.00
CA ILE A 325 10.67 -39.42 22.61
C ILE A 325 11.70 -39.18 21.48
N PRO A 326 12.38 -38.02 21.40
CA PRO A 326 13.44 -37.80 20.42
C PRO A 326 14.67 -38.65 20.76
N ARG A 327 15.15 -39.41 19.77
CA ARG A 327 16.41 -40.16 19.81
C ARG A 327 17.59 -39.18 19.74
N PRO A 328 18.62 -39.26 20.60
CA PRO A 328 19.79 -38.37 20.50
C PRO A 328 20.61 -38.74 19.27
N LEU A 329 20.84 -37.76 18.38
CA LEU A 329 21.76 -37.90 17.25
C LEU A 329 23.20 -37.69 17.73
N ALA A 330 24.09 -38.54 17.22
CA ALA A 330 25.53 -38.54 17.45
C ALA A 330 26.21 -37.27 16.86
N PRO A 331 27.43 -36.92 17.32
CA PRO A 331 28.10 -35.69 16.92
C PRO A 331 28.74 -35.80 15.52
N VAL A 332 28.48 -34.80 14.69
CA VAL A 332 29.13 -34.60 13.38
C VAL A 332 30.46 -33.86 13.59
N PRO A 333 31.60 -34.35 13.02
CA PRO A 333 32.89 -33.67 13.14
C PRO A 333 33.00 -32.47 12.18
N ALA A 334 33.75 -31.47 12.62
CA ALA A 334 33.99 -30.18 11.96
C ALA A 334 34.73 -30.29 10.62
N PRO A 335 34.49 -29.38 9.65
CA PRO A 335 35.32 -29.27 8.47
C PRO A 335 36.56 -28.40 8.73
N VAL A 336 37.69 -28.92 8.27
CA VAL A 336 39.03 -28.34 8.29
C VAL A 336 39.15 -27.25 7.22
N ALA A 337 39.81 -26.15 7.57
CA ALA A 337 40.13 -25.03 6.70
C ALA A 337 41.21 -25.39 5.65
N SER A 338 41.06 -24.85 4.44
CA SER A 338 42.08 -24.72 3.38
C SER A 338 41.61 -23.52 2.53
N ILE A 339 42.18 -22.30 2.58
CA ILE A 339 43.49 -21.78 2.15
C ILE A 339 43.82 -22.05 0.67
N LEU A 340 43.84 -20.94 -0.10
CA LEU A 340 44.46 -20.67 -1.42
C LEU A 340 43.87 -21.47 -2.62
N ASP A 341 43.66 -20.93 -3.83
CA ASP A 341 44.37 -19.88 -4.55
C ASP A 341 43.55 -19.33 -5.74
N ASN A 342 43.84 -18.08 -6.12
CA ASN A 342 43.91 -17.54 -7.49
C ASN A 342 43.08 -18.17 -8.62
N THR A 343 42.10 -17.42 -9.13
CA THR A 343 41.74 -17.46 -10.56
C THR A 343 41.38 -16.05 -11.06
N SER A 344 42.23 -15.56 -11.96
CA SER A 344 42.02 -14.37 -12.78
C SER A 344 41.05 -14.74 -13.90
N SER A 345 39.92 -14.05 -14.02
CA SER A 345 39.00 -14.18 -15.15
C SER A 345 38.82 -12.84 -15.86
N THR A 346 39.51 -12.78 -16.99
CA THR A 346 39.28 -12.02 -18.22
C THR A 346 37.85 -11.53 -18.41
N ILE A 347 37.73 -10.22 -18.61
CA ILE A 347 36.52 -9.49 -18.99
C ILE A 347 36.24 -9.75 -20.48
N GLU A 348 35.09 -10.36 -20.80
CA GLU A 348 34.52 -10.37 -22.15
C GLU A 348 33.58 -9.17 -22.35
N PRO A 349 33.57 -8.51 -23.53
CA PRO A 349 32.64 -7.45 -23.85
C PRO A 349 31.37 -8.02 -24.50
N LEU A 350 30.23 -7.98 -23.79
CA LEU A 350 28.93 -8.35 -24.35
C LEU A 350 28.28 -7.16 -25.04
N SER A 351 27.94 -7.39 -26.31
CA SER A 351 27.28 -6.46 -27.24
C SER A 351 25.80 -6.30 -26.90
N GLU A 352 25.33 -5.05 -26.94
CA GLU A 352 23.96 -4.63 -26.70
C GLU A 352 23.03 -5.02 -27.87
N LEU A 353 21.85 -5.55 -27.54
CA LEU A 353 20.70 -5.61 -28.44
C LEU A 353 19.46 -5.08 -27.68
N PRO A 354 18.71 -4.09 -28.19
CA PRO A 354 17.57 -3.53 -27.48
C PRO A 354 16.28 -4.30 -27.79
N GLU A 355 15.59 -4.78 -26.74
CA GLU A 355 14.19 -5.23 -26.85
C GLU A 355 13.23 -4.05 -26.60
N PRO A 356 12.17 -3.91 -27.42
CA PRO A 356 11.18 -2.87 -27.25
C PRO A 356 10.01 -3.33 -26.36
N GLY A 357 9.60 -2.46 -25.44
CA GLY A 357 8.18 -2.34 -25.11
C GLY A 357 7.73 -2.89 -23.76
N ILE A 358 8.10 -2.22 -22.67
CA ILE A 358 7.17 -2.01 -21.55
C ILE A 358 7.29 -0.55 -21.12
N ALA A 359 6.22 0.21 -21.34
CA ALA A 359 6.09 1.57 -20.83
C ALA A 359 5.84 1.53 -19.31
N THR A 360 6.88 1.25 -18.53
CA THR A 360 6.92 1.65 -17.13
C THR A 360 7.54 3.05 -17.05
N SER A 361 6.89 3.90 -16.25
CA SER A 361 7.38 5.18 -15.73
C SER A 361 8.89 5.44 -15.94
N PHE A 362 9.21 6.41 -16.81
CA PHE A 362 10.53 7.02 -17.06
C PHE A 362 11.74 6.17 -16.61
N PRO A 363 12.38 5.42 -17.52
CA PRO A 363 13.63 4.74 -17.19
C PRO A 363 14.69 5.80 -16.87
N PHE A 364 15.02 5.92 -15.59
CA PHE A 364 16.21 6.65 -15.17
C PHE A 364 17.40 5.89 -15.75
N LEU A 365 18.00 6.41 -16.82
CA LEU A 365 19.15 5.80 -17.47
C LEU A 365 20.36 5.84 -16.52
N PRO A 366 21.29 4.86 -16.58
CA PRO A 366 22.52 4.86 -15.80
C PRO A 366 23.33 6.17 -15.93
N THR A 367 23.23 6.85 -17.07
CA THR A 367 23.84 8.16 -17.32
C THR A 367 23.39 9.24 -16.33
N HIS A 368 22.15 9.21 -15.86
CA HIS A 368 21.62 10.21 -14.94
C HIS A 368 22.21 10.07 -13.52
N THR A 369 22.62 8.87 -13.11
CA THR A 369 23.28 8.65 -11.81
C THR A 369 24.62 9.39 -11.79
N MET A 370 25.41 9.28 -12.85
CA MET A 370 26.69 9.99 -12.99
C MET A 370 26.48 11.51 -13.00
N GLU A 371 25.52 12.04 -13.77
CA GLU A 371 25.20 13.47 -13.79
C GLU A 371 24.80 14.02 -12.42
N CYS A 372 23.99 13.26 -11.67
CA CYS A 372 23.59 13.62 -10.31
C CYS A 372 24.81 13.67 -9.36
N ILE A 373 25.73 12.71 -9.46
CA ILE A 373 26.94 12.66 -8.62
C ILE A 373 27.88 13.82 -8.94
N LEU A 374 28.08 14.15 -10.22
CA LEU A 374 28.89 15.29 -10.63
C LEU A 374 28.30 16.61 -10.10
N ALA A 375 26.99 16.81 -10.25
CA ALA A 375 26.31 17.99 -9.71
C ALA A 375 26.41 18.06 -8.17
N PHE A 376 26.33 16.93 -7.47
CA PHE A 376 26.49 16.88 -6.02
C PHE A 376 27.91 17.27 -5.58
N LYS A 377 28.93 16.81 -6.31
CA LYS A 377 30.32 17.21 -6.07
C LYS A 377 30.51 18.71 -6.25
N ASP A 378 29.97 19.28 -7.32
CA ASP A 378 30.12 20.70 -7.64
C ASP A 378 29.38 21.61 -6.64
N GLU A 379 28.15 21.25 -6.26
CA GLU A 379 27.31 22.08 -5.37
C GLU A 379 27.63 21.89 -3.89
N VAL A 380 27.92 20.67 -3.45
CA VAL A 380 28.07 20.32 -2.02
C VAL A 380 29.53 20.13 -1.63
N GLY A 381 30.44 19.93 -2.59
CA GLY A 381 31.87 19.75 -2.32
C GLY A 381 32.22 18.39 -1.73
N VAL A 382 31.36 17.38 -1.89
CA VAL A 382 31.59 16.01 -1.39
C VAL A 382 31.84 15.09 -2.59
N ASP A 383 33.06 14.59 -2.71
CA ASP A 383 33.44 13.68 -3.78
C ASP A 383 33.03 12.24 -3.44
N ILE A 384 32.18 11.66 -4.30
CA ILE A 384 31.71 10.27 -4.23
C ILE A 384 31.76 9.59 -5.60
N ILE A 385 32.52 10.15 -6.54
CA ILE A 385 32.61 9.63 -7.93
C ILE A 385 33.12 8.19 -7.93
N ASP A 386 34.07 7.86 -7.04
CA ASP A 386 34.61 6.51 -6.88
C ASP A 386 33.56 5.49 -6.37
N LYS A 387 32.42 5.96 -5.88
CA LYS A 387 31.31 5.12 -5.39
C LYS A 387 30.23 4.86 -6.43
N LEU A 388 30.34 5.40 -7.65
CA LEU A 388 29.35 5.20 -8.71
C LEU A 388 29.07 3.71 -8.96
N GLY A 389 30.12 2.89 -9.10
CA GLY A 389 29.95 1.45 -9.32
C GLY A 389 29.26 0.71 -8.17
N VAL A 390 29.35 1.23 -6.93
CA VAL A 390 28.66 0.65 -5.77
C VAL A 390 27.16 1.01 -5.80
N LEU A 391 26.82 2.22 -6.25
CA LEU A 391 25.43 2.65 -6.43
C LEU A 391 24.77 1.86 -7.56
N ASP A 392 25.46 1.71 -8.70
CA ASP A 392 24.98 0.96 -9.86
C ASP A 392 24.79 -0.53 -9.53
N HIS A 393 25.74 -1.16 -8.83
CA HIS A 393 25.63 -2.57 -8.43
C HIS A 393 24.43 -2.85 -7.49
N ARG A 394 23.86 -1.82 -6.85
CA ARG A 394 22.71 -1.93 -5.95
C ARG A 394 21.44 -1.31 -6.52
N ASP A 395 21.44 -0.94 -7.80
CA ASP A 395 20.33 -0.27 -8.48
C ASP A 395 19.85 1.01 -7.75
N LEU A 396 20.77 1.70 -7.08
CA LEU A 396 20.48 2.92 -6.32
C LEU A 396 20.51 4.14 -7.23
N THR A 397 19.38 4.40 -7.87
CA THR A 397 19.15 5.56 -8.75
C THR A 397 18.78 6.83 -7.95
N PRO A 398 19.04 8.05 -8.46
CA PRO A 398 18.74 9.31 -7.76
C PRO A 398 17.29 9.44 -7.25
N ASN A 399 16.32 8.89 -7.97
CA ASN A 399 14.92 8.89 -7.57
C ASN A 399 14.60 7.94 -6.40
N ILE A 400 15.44 6.95 -6.11
CA ILE A 400 15.23 5.98 -5.01
C ILE A 400 16.12 6.32 -3.80
N ILE A 401 17.30 6.93 -4.02
CA ILE A 401 18.30 7.21 -2.96
C ILE A 401 17.69 7.96 -1.75
N HIS A 402 16.71 8.84 -1.97
CA HIS A 402 16.06 9.60 -0.91
C HIS A 402 15.10 8.78 -0.02
N GLU A 403 14.75 7.55 -0.41
CA GLU A 403 13.93 6.61 0.35
C GLU A 403 14.78 5.60 1.15
N VAL A 404 16.07 5.45 0.80
CA VAL A 404 16.99 4.55 1.52
C VAL A 404 17.22 5.08 2.94
N PRO A 405 17.32 4.25 4.00
CA PRO A 405 17.75 4.74 5.30
C PRO A 405 19.16 5.34 5.26
N HIS A 406 19.37 6.53 5.85
CA HIS A 406 20.64 7.25 5.75
C HIS A 406 21.82 6.50 6.38
N GLU A 407 21.60 5.70 7.43
CA GLU A 407 22.62 4.83 8.03
C GLU A 407 23.12 3.77 7.03
N HIS A 408 22.20 3.17 6.28
CA HIS A 408 22.54 2.18 5.25
C HIS A 408 23.30 2.83 4.10
N LEU A 409 22.84 4.00 3.64
CA LEU A 409 23.49 4.76 2.58
C LEU A 409 24.91 5.22 2.99
N ALA A 410 25.09 5.66 4.24
CA ALA A 410 26.38 6.02 4.80
C ALA A 410 27.34 4.81 4.79
N GLY A 411 26.85 3.64 5.18
CA GLY A 411 27.63 2.39 5.16
C GLY A 411 28.04 1.95 3.76
N ILE A 412 27.14 2.06 2.77
CA ILE A 412 27.42 1.73 1.37
C ILE A 412 28.50 2.65 0.79
N LEU A 413 28.34 3.97 1.01
CA LEU A 413 29.21 4.97 0.41
C LEU A 413 30.51 5.20 1.18
N GLY A 414 30.64 4.64 2.40
CA GLY A 414 31.77 4.94 3.28
C GLY A 414 31.83 6.41 3.71
N LEU A 415 30.67 7.04 3.87
CA LEU A 415 30.54 8.45 4.24
C LEU A 415 30.13 8.60 5.70
N SER A 416 30.34 9.79 6.26
CA SER A 416 29.68 10.15 7.52
C SER A 416 28.17 10.31 7.30
N GLU A 417 27.40 10.00 8.34
CA GLU A 417 25.93 10.06 8.34
C GLU A 417 25.41 11.41 7.83
N GLY A 418 25.98 12.51 8.31
CA GLY A 418 25.61 13.87 7.86
C GLY A 418 25.86 14.12 6.37
N LYS A 419 26.89 13.50 5.76
CA LYS A 419 27.12 13.58 4.31
C LYS A 419 26.12 12.72 3.54
N ALA A 420 25.77 11.55 4.05
CA ALA A 420 24.73 10.71 3.46
C ALA A 420 23.37 11.41 3.46
N ILE A 421 22.97 12.06 4.57
CA ILE A 421 21.73 12.85 4.64
C ILE A 421 21.74 13.99 3.62
N LYS A 422 22.86 14.73 3.50
CA LYS A 422 23.00 15.78 2.48
C LYS A 422 22.83 15.23 1.07
N PHE A 423 23.40 14.06 0.78
CA PHE A 423 23.26 13.41 -0.52
C PHE A 423 21.80 13.03 -0.81
N GLN A 424 21.07 12.50 0.18
CA GLN A 424 19.64 12.19 0.01
C GLN A 424 18.79 13.42 -0.30
N MET A 425 19.00 14.51 0.45
CA MET A 425 18.28 15.76 0.22
C MET A 425 18.60 16.33 -1.17
N PHE A 426 19.86 16.23 -1.59
CA PHE A 426 20.30 16.63 -2.91
C PHE A 426 19.62 15.80 -4.01
N CYS A 427 19.66 14.47 -3.94
CA CYS A 427 19.02 13.59 -4.94
C CYS A 427 17.52 13.87 -5.08
N ARG A 428 16.81 14.15 -3.97
CA ARG A 428 15.40 14.51 -3.99
C ARG A 428 15.14 15.83 -4.74
N TRP A 429 15.95 16.85 -4.47
CA TRP A 429 15.84 18.14 -5.15
C TRP A 429 16.23 18.02 -6.63
N TRP A 430 17.36 17.38 -6.92
CA TRP A 430 17.90 17.19 -8.26
C TRP A 430 16.91 16.43 -9.15
N THR A 431 16.30 15.35 -8.65
CA THR A 431 15.28 14.58 -9.40
C THR A 431 14.08 15.44 -9.79
N ARG A 432 13.67 16.38 -8.92
CA ARG A 432 12.57 17.30 -9.19
C ARG A 432 12.92 18.27 -10.32
N GLU A 433 14.09 18.89 -10.24
CA GLU A 433 14.58 19.83 -11.26
C GLU A 433 14.82 19.13 -12.61
N PHE A 434 15.43 17.94 -12.59
CA PHE A 434 15.66 17.14 -13.78
C PHE A 434 14.34 16.78 -14.49
N SER A 435 13.33 16.35 -13.72
CA SER A 435 11.99 16.05 -14.25
C SER A 435 11.31 17.29 -14.85
N GLN A 436 11.53 18.48 -14.30
CA GLN A 436 10.98 19.72 -14.86
C GLN A 436 11.67 20.09 -16.18
N LYS A 437 12.99 19.95 -16.26
CA LYS A 437 13.76 20.21 -17.50
C LYS A 437 13.37 19.26 -18.63
N LEU A 438 13.14 17.99 -18.32
CA LEU A 438 12.63 17.02 -19.31
C LEU A 438 11.26 17.43 -19.85
N LYS A 439 10.31 17.77 -18.96
CA LYS A 439 8.98 18.25 -19.38
C LYS A 439 9.05 19.50 -20.26
N GLN A 440 9.98 20.42 -19.98
CA GLN A 440 10.18 21.60 -20.83
C GLN A 440 10.74 21.25 -22.21
N LYS A 441 11.65 20.27 -22.30
CA LYS A 441 12.20 19.81 -23.57
C LYS A 441 11.19 19.05 -24.44
N GLU A 442 10.23 18.33 -23.84
CA GLU A 442 9.19 17.63 -24.58
C GLU A 442 8.11 18.57 -25.17
N ILE A 443 7.97 19.79 -24.63
CA ILE A 443 6.99 20.78 -25.08
C ILE A 443 7.50 21.60 -26.28
N VAL A 444 8.82 21.60 -26.53
CA VAL A 444 9.49 22.30 -27.63
C VAL A 444 9.73 21.32 -28.77
#